data_AF-A0A2V5XFK1-F1
#
_entry.id   AF-A0A2V5XFK1-F1
#
_cell.length_a   1.000
_cell.length_b   1.000
_cell.length_c   1.000
_cell.angle_alpha   90.00
_cell.angle_beta   90.00
_cell.angle_gamma   90.00
#
_symmetry.space_group_name_H-M   'P 1'
#
loop_
_entity.id
_entity.type
_entity.pdbx_description
1 polymer ?
#
loop_
_entity_poly.entity_id
_entity_poly.type
_entity_poly.pdbx_seq_one_letter_code
_entity_poly.pdbx_strand_id
1 'polypeptide(L)'
;LSLYQLWRRRWSTKANSVSYPVQRGAEALYTPQGRKQVQALIDHYLDNAKILREAAAKTGMEAFGGVNAPYIWVKTPDGLTSWEMFDRMLRDINVVVTPGSGFG
;
A
#
# COMPACT_ATOMS: atom_id res chain seq x y z
N LEU A 1 19.51 15.96 -26.33
CA LEU A 1 19.42 14.53 -25.93
C LEU A 1 17.96 14.20 -25.69
N SER A 2 17.50 13.02 -26.11
CA SER A 2 16.12 12.59 -25.81
C SER A 2 15.96 12.22 -24.33
N LEU A 3 14.71 12.18 -23.84
CA LEU A 3 14.41 11.75 -22.46
C LEU A 3 15.00 10.35 -22.17
N TYR A 4 14.90 9.43 -23.13
CA TYR A 4 15.48 8.09 -23.03
C TYR A 4 17.01 8.14 -22.82
N GLN A 5 17.73 8.95 -23.60
CA GLN A 5 19.19 9.06 -23.47
C GLN A 5 19.59 9.68 -22.13
N LEU A 6 18.88 10.72 -21.68
CA LEU A 6 19.10 11.35 -20.38
C LEU A 6 18.84 10.37 -19.22
N TRP A 7 17.75 9.62 -19.29
CA TRP A 7 17.41 8.62 -18.28
C TRP A 7 18.43 7.48 -18.24
N ARG A 8 18.86 6.97 -19.40
CA ARG A 8 19.90 5.93 -19.48
C ARG A 8 21.20 6.40 -18.84
N ARG A 9 21.64 7.62 -19.15
CA ARG A 9 22.84 8.23 -18.58
C ARG A 9 22.75 8.42 -17.05
N ARG A 10 21.56 8.77 -16.54
CA ARG A 10 21.30 8.84 -15.10
C ARG A 10 21.39 7.45 -14.47
N TRP A 11 20.70 6.47 -15.05
CA TRP A 11 20.58 5.12 -14.48
C TRP A 11 21.94 4.43 -14.41
N SER A 12 22.75 4.49 -15.48
CA SER A 12 24.07 3.86 -15.53
C SER A 12 25.16 4.59 -14.73
N THR A 13 24.83 5.63 -13.95
CA THR A 13 25.82 6.39 -13.17
C THR A 13 25.38 6.64 -11.75
N LYS A 14 24.07 6.80 -11.51
CA LYS A 14 23.50 6.97 -10.18
C LYS A 14 22.90 5.68 -9.61
N ALA A 15 23.03 4.55 -10.30
CA ALA A 15 22.57 3.25 -9.82
C ALA A 15 23.48 2.11 -10.31
N ASN A 16 23.50 1.03 -9.54
CA ASN A 16 24.21 -0.22 -9.86
C ASN A 16 23.26 -1.32 -10.38
N SER A 17 22.07 -0.93 -10.86
CA SER A 17 20.99 -1.83 -11.28
C SER A 17 20.41 -2.68 -10.14
N VAL A 18 19.49 -3.59 -10.49
CA VAL A 18 18.84 -4.56 -9.60
C VAL A 18 19.67 -5.84 -9.55
N SER A 19 19.78 -6.48 -8.37
CA SER A 19 20.56 -7.71 -8.21
C SER A 19 19.99 -8.88 -9.03
N TYR A 20 20.86 -9.78 -9.46
CA TYR A 20 20.47 -10.95 -10.24
C TYR A 20 19.39 -11.83 -9.55
N PRO A 21 19.48 -12.13 -8.24
CA PRO A 21 18.44 -12.93 -7.56
C PRO A 21 17.05 -12.29 -7.63
N VAL A 22 16.95 -10.96 -7.46
CA VAL A 22 15.67 -10.24 -7.55
C VAL A 22 15.12 -10.28 -8.97
N GLN A 23 15.97 -10.16 -9.99
CA GLN A 23 15.55 -10.28 -11.39
C GLN A 23 14.99 -11.67 -11.71
N ARG A 24 15.64 -12.75 -11.26
CA ARG A 24 15.14 -14.14 -11.43
C ARG A 24 13.85 -14.39 -10.64
N GLY A 25 13.73 -13.81 -9.44
CA GLY A 25 12.49 -13.84 -8.67
C GLY A 25 11.34 -13.15 -9.39
N ALA A 26 11.57 -11.94 -9.92
CA ALA A 26 10.58 -11.19 -10.68
C ALA A 26 10.16 -11.88 -11.98
N GLU A 27 11.11 -12.49 -12.70
CA GLU A 27 10.82 -13.31 -13.88
C GLU A 27 9.89 -14.48 -13.55
N ALA A 28 10.12 -15.18 -12.43
CA ALA A 28 9.27 -16.29 -11.99
C ALA A 28 7.81 -15.89 -11.77
N LEU A 29 7.54 -14.63 -11.40
CA LEU A 29 6.18 -14.10 -11.22
C LEU A 29 5.37 -14.12 -12.53
N TYR A 30 6.03 -14.11 -13.69
CA TYR A 30 5.36 -14.09 -15.00
C TYR A 30 4.99 -15.47 -15.54
N THR A 31 5.44 -16.55 -14.90
CA THR A 31 5.02 -17.93 -15.21
C THR A 31 3.54 -18.14 -14.88
N PRO A 32 2.86 -19.15 -15.48
CA PRO A 32 1.47 -19.48 -15.11
C PRO A 32 1.29 -19.74 -13.61
N GLN A 33 2.24 -20.43 -12.98
CA GLN A 33 2.24 -20.74 -11.56
C GLN A 33 2.45 -19.47 -10.72
N GLY A 34 3.42 -18.63 -11.09
CA GLY A 34 3.70 -17.37 -10.43
C GLY A 34 2.50 -16.42 -10.47
N ARG A 35 1.85 -16.28 -11.63
CA ARG A 35 0.63 -15.47 -11.78
C ARG A 35 -0.51 -15.96 -10.89
N LYS A 36 -0.70 -17.29 -10.80
CA LYS A 36 -1.71 -17.87 -9.91
C LYS A 36 -1.44 -17.56 -8.44
N GLN A 37 -0.18 -17.65 -8.01
CA GLN A 37 0.23 -17.33 -6.64
C GLN A 37 0.08 -15.84 -6.31
N VAL A 38 0.49 -14.96 -7.23
CA VAL A 38 0.31 -13.51 -7.10
C VAL A 38 -1.16 -13.15 -6.98
N GLN A 39 -2.02 -13.71 -7.83
CA GLN A 39 -3.46 -13.44 -7.79
C GLN A 39 -4.08 -13.88 -6.46
N ALA A 40 -3.73 -15.08 -5.96
CA ALA A 40 -4.23 -15.56 -4.68
C ALA A 40 -3.85 -14.64 -3.49
N LEU A 41 -2.65 -14.06 -3.51
CA LEU A 41 -2.24 -13.08 -2.51
C LEU A 41 -2.98 -11.74 -2.66
N ILE A 42 -3.18 -11.27 -3.89
CA ILE A 42 -3.98 -10.06 -4.16
C ILE A 42 -5.40 -10.25 -3.62
N ASP A 43 -6.06 -11.35 -3.96
CA ASP A 43 -7.42 -11.65 -3.52
C ASP A 43 -7.49 -11.68 -1.99
N HIS A 44 -6.55 -12.36 -1.33
CA HIS A 44 -6.46 -12.40 0.13
C HIS A 44 -6.33 -11.00 0.76
N TYR A 45 -5.47 -10.13 0.23
CA TYR A 45 -5.30 -8.78 0.78
C TYR A 45 -6.46 -7.84 0.46
N LEU A 46 -7.14 -8.02 -0.67
CA LEU A 46 -8.37 -7.28 -0.98
C LEU A 46 -9.54 -7.72 -0.08
N ASP A 47 -9.62 -9.01 0.26
CA ASP A 47 -10.57 -9.49 1.27
C ASP A 47 -10.28 -8.88 2.65
N ASN A 48 -9.01 -8.76 3.06
CA ASN A 48 -8.65 -8.06 4.30
C ASN A 48 -9.06 -6.58 4.25
N ALA A 49 -8.85 -5.89 3.12
CA ALA A 49 -9.27 -4.49 2.95
C ALA A 49 -10.81 -4.33 3.03
N LYS A 50 -11.56 -5.30 2.48
CA LYS A 50 -13.02 -5.35 2.60
C LYS A 50 -13.46 -5.50 4.06
N ILE A 51 -12.85 -6.41 4.82
CA ILE A 51 -13.15 -6.60 6.26
C ILE A 51 -12.94 -5.29 7.03
N LEU A 52 -11.81 -4.61 6.81
CA LEU A 52 -11.53 -3.33 7.46
C LEU A 52 -12.54 -2.24 7.07
N ARG A 53 -12.90 -2.18 5.78
CA ARG A 53 -13.88 -1.20 5.28
C ARG A 53 -15.26 -1.40 5.91
N GLU A 54 -15.72 -2.64 5.97
CA GLU A 54 -17.00 -2.99 6.58
C GLU A 54 -17.00 -2.73 8.09
N ALA A 55 -15.87 -2.99 8.77
CA ALA A 55 -15.73 -2.68 10.19
C ALA A 55 -15.80 -1.18 10.46
N ALA A 56 -15.10 -0.35 9.66
CA ALA A 56 -15.17 1.10 9.77
C ALA A 56 -16.59 1.64 9.48
N ALA A 57 -17.30 1.08 8.50
CA ALA A 57 -18.68 1.47 8.22
C ALA A 57 -19.62 1.12 9.40
N LYS A 58 -19.43 -0.03 10.05
CA LYS A 58 -20.21 -0.45 11.23
C LYS A 58 -20.01 0.45 12.45
N THR A 59 -18.87 1.12 12.56
CA THR A 59 -18.61 2.10 13.65
C THR A 59 -19.08 3.51 13.31
N GLY A 60 -19.73 3.71 12.15
CA GLY A 60 -20.19 5.02 11.69
C GLY A 60 -19.07 5.90 11.13
N MET A 61 -17.87 5.35 10.92
CA MET A 61 -16.76 6.09 10.30
C MET A 61 -16.91 6.11 8.79
N GLU A 62 -16.53 7.24 8.18
CA GLU A 62 -16.53 7.38 6.73
C GLU A 62 -15.24 6.78 6.14
N ALA A 63 -15.38 5.73 5.33
CA ALA A 63 -14.27 5.00 4.73
C ALA A 63 -14.31 4.99 3.19
N PHE A 64 -13.16 5.29 2.58
CA PHE A 64 -12.92 5.31 1.15
C PHE A 64 -11.89 4.25 0.75
N GLY A 65 -11.82 3.90 -0.53
CA GLY A 65 -10.86 2.89 -1.01
C GLY A 65 -11.23 1.46 -0.59
N GLY A 66 -10.22 0.60 -0.43
CA GLY A 66 -10.41 -0.83 -0.11
C GLY A 66 -11.13 -1.66 -1.19
N VAL A 67 -11.16 -1.18 -2.44
CA VAL A 67 -11.75 -1.89 -3.59
C VAL A 67 -10.68 -2.29 -4.59
N ASN A 68 -9.86 -1.31 -4.98
CA ASN A 68 -8.82 -1.47 -5.99
C ASN A 68 -7.41 -1.35 -5.39
N ALA A 69 -7.30 -1.24 -4.07
CA ALA A 69 -6.05 -1.08 -3.35
C ALA A 69 -6.15 -1.79 -1.98
N PRO A 70 -5.05 -2.39 -1.48
CA PRO A 70 -5.03 -3.20 -0.26
C PRO A 70 -4.94 -2.35 1.02
N TYR A 71 -5.68 -1.24 1.07
CA TYR A 71 -5.79 -0.34 2.23
C TYR A 71 -7.10 0.45 2.13
N ILE A 72 -7.57 0.94 3.28
CA ILE A 72 -8.71 1.86 3.37
C ILE A 72 -8.23 3.25 3.79
N TRP A 73 -8.95 4.28 3.38
CA TRP A 73 -8.76 5.64 3.85
C TRP A 73 -9.94 6.04 4.72
N VAL A 74 -9.71 6.33 5.99
CA VAL A 74 -10.78 6.59 6.97
C VAL A 74 -10.71 8.04 7.41
N LYS A 75 -11.82 8.76 7.29
CA LYS A 75 -11.92 10.13 7.79
C LYS A 75 -11.90 10.12 9.32
N THR A 76 -11.10 11.00 9.92
CA THR A 76 -11.12 11.17 11.38
C THR A 76 -12.44 11.77 11.84
N PRO A 77 -12.91 11.44 13.06
CA PRO A 77 -14.05 12.13 13.66
C PRO A 77 -13.79 13.63 13.77
N ASP A 78 -14.87 14.43 13.76
CA ASP A 78 -14.77 15.89 13.87
C ASP A 78 -14.03 16.29 15.16
N GLY A 79 -13.11 17.26 15.02
CA GLY A 79 -12.29 17.76 16.12
C GLY A 79 -11.05 16.91 16.43
N LEU A 80 -10.85 15.76 15.77
CA LEU A 80 -9.59 14.99 15.86
C LEU A 80 -8.72 15.21 14.63
N THR A 81 -7.48 15.63 14.87
CA THR A 81 -6.42 15.60 13.86
C THR A 81 -6.01 14.16 13.54
N SER A 82 -5.37 13.96 12.38
CA SER A 82 -4.93 12.62 11.99
C SER A 82 -3.84 12.04 12.90
N TRP A 83 -3.02 12.89 13.51
CA TRP A 83 -2.02 12.46 14.51
C TRP A 83 -2.64 12.09 15.85
N GLU A 84 -3.65 12.83 16.31
CA GLU A 84 -4.40 12.44 17.53
C GLU A 84 -5.13 11.11 17.34
N MET A 85 -5.70 10.87 16.15
CA MET A 85 -6.30 9.57 15.83
C MET A 85 -5.26 8.45 15.82
N PHE A 86 -4.06 8.70 15.28
CA PHE A 86 -2.94 7.76 15.33
C PHE A 86 -2.56 7.41 16.78
N ASP A 87 -2.34 8.43 17.62
CA ASP A 87 -1.99 8.25 19.03
C ASP A 87 -3.07 7.45 19.77
N ARG A 88 -4.35 7.75 19.50
CA ARG A 88 -5.48 7.04 20.11
C ARG A 88 -5.52 5.57 19.71
N MET A 89 -5.40 5.26 18.42
CA MET A 89 -5.38 3.88 17.92
C MET A 89 -4.21 3.08 18.52
N LEU A 90 -3.04 3.72 18.62
CA LEU A 90 -1.84 3.11 19.17
C LEU A 90 -1.96 2.86 20.68
N ARG A 91 -2.45 3.84 21.45
CA ARG A 91 -2.45 3.77 22.92
C ARG A 91 -3.65 3.00 23.48
N ASP A 92 -4.83 3.15 22.87
CA ASP A 92 -6.05 2.57 23.43
C ASP A 92 -6.25 1.11 23.00
N ILE A 93 -5.86 0.77 21.76
CA ILE A 93 -6.12 -0.56 21.19
C ILE A 93 -4.88 -1.23 20.57
N ASN A 94 -3.69 -0.64 20.71
CA ASN A 94 -2.42 -1.19 20.19
C ASN A 94 -2.40 -1.42 18.68
N VAL A 95 -3.10 -0.58 17.91
CA VAL A 95 -3.14 -0.65 16.45
C VAL A 95 -2.39 0.53 15.85
N VAL A 96 -1.34 0.23 15.09
CA VAL A 96 -0.60 1.23 14.31
C VAL A 96 -1.40 1.54 13.03
N VAL A 97 -1.68 2.83 12.82
CA VAL A 97 -2.25 3.34 11.56
C VAL A 97 -1.29 4.38 10.96
N THR A 98 -1.60 4.93 9.79
CA THR A 98 -0.81 6.01 9.20
C THR A 98 -1.63 7.31 9.21
N PRO A 99 -1.14 8.39 9.83
CA PRO A 99 -1.87 9.66 9.88
C PRO A 99 -1.95 10.28 8.48
N GLY A 100 -3.15 10.69 8.08
CA GLY A 100 -3.42 11.20 6.74
C GLY A 100 -2.64 12.48 6.38
N SER A 101 -2.35 13.34 7.35
CA SER A 101 -1.56 14.56 7.12
C SER A 101 -0.11 14.28 6.71
N GLY A 102 0.39 13.05 6.88
CA GLY A 102 1.70 12.65 6.37
C GLY A 102 1.78 12.55 4.84
N PHE A 103 0.62 12.53 4.17
CA PHE A 103 0.52 12.44 2.70
C PHE A 103 0.36 13.80 2.00
N GLY A 104 0.43 14.91 2.74
CA GLY A 104 0.26 16.27 2.23
C GLY A 104 -1.06 16.90 2.63
#